data_AF-H0JSJ5-F1
#
_entry.id   AF-H0JSJ5-F1
#
_cell.length_a   1.000
_cell.length_b   1.000
_cell.length_c   1.000
_cell.angle_alpha   90.00
_cell.angle_beta   90.00
_cell.angle_gamma   90.00
#
_symmetry.space_group_name_H-M   'P 1'
#
loop_
_entity.id
_entity.type
_entity.pdbx_description
1 polymer ?
#
loop_
_entity_poly.entity_id
_entity_poly.type
_entity_poly.pdbx_seq_one_letter_code
_entity_poly.pdbx_strand_id
1 'polypeptide(L)'
;MRESIEELAREMHDDRWPAFASRAARLGASRDVIGQAKGVLMERFGLDAESAFEMLRRLSQERNQLVRDLAVEVVETTRPPRER
;
A
#
# COMPACT_ATOMS: atom_id res chain seq x y z
N MET A 1 -22.84 23.86 -20.11
CA MET A 1 -22.95 23.50 -18.68
C MET A 1 -22.36 22.10 -18.48
N ARG A 2 -21.04 22.03 -18.32
CA ARG A 2 -20.25 20.87 -17.87
C ARG A 2 -19.10 21.50 -17.09
N GLU A 3 -19.31 21.66 -15.79
CA GLU A 3 -18.29 22.19 -14.90
C GLU A 3 -17.12 21.20 -14.88
N SER A 4 -15.92 21.69 -15.20
CA SER A 4 -14.74 20.85 -15.32
C SER A 4 -14.29 20.39 -13.93
N ILE A 5 -13.85 19.14 -13.86
CA ILE A 5 -13.38 18.43 -12.66
C ILE A 5 -12.30 19.23 -11.90
N GLU A 6 -11.57 20.10 -12.61
CA GLU A 6 -10.51 20.96 -12.07
C GLU A 6 -11.03 22.14 -11.24
N GLU A 7 -12.27 22.59 -11.45
CA GLU A 7 -12.91 23.69 -10.69
C GLU A 7 -13.32 23.20 -9.29
N LEU A 8 -13.97 22.03 -9.24
CA LEU A 8 -14.36 21.36 -7.99
C LEU A 8 -13.16 21.00 -7.10
N ALA A 9 -12.02 20.69 -7.70
CA ALA A 9 -10.79 20.40 -6.97
C ALA A 9 -10.15 21.66 -6.34
N ARG A 10 -10.44 22.85 -6.87
CA ARG A 10 -9.90 24.13 -6.41
C ARG A 10 -10.72 24.73 -5.25
N GLU A 11 -12.04 24.51 -5.23
CA GLU A 11 -12.91 25.00 -4.16
C GLU A 11 -12.87 24.15 -2.88
N MET A 12 -12.48 22.87 -2.94
CA MET A 12 -12.48 21.96 -1.78
C MET A 12 -11.22 22.06 -0.90
N HIS A 13 -11.01 23.22 -0.29
CA HIS A 13 -9.83 23.55 0.51
C HIS A 13 -9.90 23.15 2.01
N ASP A 14 -10.65 22.11 2.41
CA ASP A 14 -10.81 21.75 3.83
C ASP A 14 -10.87 20.22 4.08
N ASP A 15 -9.78 19.67 4.61
CA ASP A 15 -9.52 18.46 5.43
C ASP A 15 -10.45 17.22 5.43
N ARG A 16 -11.28 16.99 4.41
CA ARG A 16 -12.12 15.77 4.35
C ARG A 16 -12.36 15.26 2.93
N TRP A 17 -11.31 14.90 2.21
CA TRP A 17 -11.49 14.15 0.96
C TRP A 17 -11.92 12.69 1.25
N PRO A 18 -13.09 12.20 0.80
CA PRO A 18 -13.55 10.84 1.11
C PRO A 18 -12.82 9.77 0.31
N ALA A 19 -13.08 8.50 0.64
CA ALA A 19 -12.38 7.27 0.24
C ALA A 19 -12.22 6.94 -1.27
N PHE A 20 -12.15 7.90 -2.18
CA PHE A 20 -11.94 7.73 -3.62
C PHE A 20 -10.89 8.67 -4.25
N ALA A 21 -10.06 9.36 -3.44
CA ALA A 21 -8.77 9.92 -3.93
C ALA A 21 -8.05 8.82 -4.73
N SER A 22 -7.97 9.07 -6.03
CA SER A 22 -7.86 8.16 -7.17
C SER A 22 -7.45 6.69 -6.92
N ARG A 23 -8.18 5.78 -7.58
CA ARG A 23 -7.77 4.37 -7.76
C ARG A 23 -6.34 4.27 -8.32
N ALA A 24 -5.93 5.22 -9.17
CA ALA A 24 -4.58 5.30 -9.74
C ALA A 24 -3.48 5.61 -8.70
N ALA A 25 -3.65 6.63 -7.84
CA ALA A 25 -2.67 6.96 -6.80
C ALA A 25 -2.57 5.85 -5.75
N ARG A 26 -3.69 5.23 -5.38
CA ARG A 26 -3.67 4.05 -4.50
C ARG A 26 -2.99 2.85 -5.13
N LEU A 27 -3.15 2.62 -6.42
CA LEU A 27 -2.46 1.54 -7.14
C LEU A 27 -0.94 1.78 -7.20
N GLY A 28 -0.50 3.03 -7.39
CA GLY A 28 0.92 3.42 -7.33
C GLY A 28 1.51 3.15 -5.94
N ALA A 29 0.92 3.74 -4.90
CA ALA A 29 1.35 3.52 -3.52
C ALA A 29 1.27 2.04 -3.08
N SER A 30 0.27 1.29 -3.57
CA SER A 30 0.16 -0.15 -3.30
C SER A 30 1.29 -0.96 -3.97
N ARG A 31 1.69 -0.60 -5.19
CA ARG A 31 2.81 -1.26 -5.87
C ARG A 31 4.14 -0.98 -5.18
N ASP A 32 4.33 0.25 -4.69
CA ASP A 32 5.54 0.66 -3.98
C ASP A 32 5.68 -0.09 -2.64
N VAL A 33 4.61 -0.18 -1.85
CA VAL A 33 4.67 -0.89 -0.55
C VAL A 33 4.80 -2.41 -0.71
N ILE A 34 4.18 -3.01 -1.72
CA ILE A 34 4.35 -4.44 -2.02
C ILE A 34 5.80 -4.73 -2.42
N GLY A 35 6.42 -3.85 -3.21
CA GLY A 35 7.85 -3.95 -3.55
C GLY A 35 8.75 -3.91 -2.31
N GLN A 36 8.49 -2.99 -1.39
CA GLN A 36 9.23 -2.89 -0.12
C GLN A 36 9.04 -4.14 0.76
N ALA A 37 7.80 -4.60 0.92
CA ALA A 37 7.50 -5.81 1.69
C ALA A 37 8.20 -7.04 1.10
N LYS A 38 8.21 -7.17 -0.23
CA LYS A 38 8.99 -8.22 -0.91
C LYS A 38 10.46 -8.14 -0.54
N GLY A 39 11.08 -6.96 -0.58
CA GLY A 39 12.48 -6.77 -0.18
C GLY A 39 12.77 -7.21 1.25
N VAL A 40 11.88 -6.89 2.20
CA VAL A 40 11.96 -7.37 3.59
C VAL A 40 11.91 -8.90 3.66
N LEU A 41 10.96 -9.53 2.96
CA LEU A 41 10.82 -10.98 3.00
C LEU A 41 11.99 -11.69 2.32
N MET A 42 12.52 -11.12 1.23
CA MET A 42 13.71 -11.63 0.54
C MET A 42 14.91 -11.63 1.49
N GLU A 43 15.13 -10.53 2.23
CA GLU A 43 16.24 -10.39 3.18
C GLU A 43 16.08 -11.35 4.37
N ARG A 44 14.89 -11.42 4.97
CA ARG A 44 14.66 -12.23 6.17
C ARG A 44 14.60 -13.74 5.93
N PHE A 45 14.14 -14.16 4.75
CA PHE A 45 13.87 -15.57 4.45
C PHE A 45 14.73 -16.13 3.30
N GLY A 46 15.63 -15.34 2.72
CA GLY A 46 16.50 -15.77 1.61
C GLY A 46 15.72 -16.11 0.34
N LEU A 47 14.58 -15.44 0.12
CA LEU A 47 13.69 -15.69 -1.01
C LEU A 47 14.05 -14.83 -2.21
N ASP A 48 13.71 -15.30 -3.41
CA ASP A 48 13.62 -14.44 -4.57
C ASP A 48 12.33 -13.60 -4.56
N ALA A 49 12.24 -12.66 -5.51
CA ALA A 49 11.11 -11.74 -5.57
C ALA A 49 9.78 -12.42 -5.92
N GLU A 50 9.79 -13.56 -6.64
CA GLU A 50 8.56 -14.28 -6.99
C GLU A 50 8.04 -15.04 -5.78
N SER A 51 8.91 -15.77 -5.11
CA SER A 51 8.63 -16.53 -3.88
C SER A 51 8.17 -15.62 -2.74
N ALA A 52 8.78 -14.44 -2.59
CA ALA A 52 8.36 -13.44 -1.60
C ALA A 52 6.95 -12.90 -1.90
N PHE A 53 6.60 -12.71 -3.17
CA PHE A 53 5.25 -12.27 -3.54
C PHE A 53 4.21 -13.38 -3.32
N GLU A 54 4.56 -14.63 -3.64
CA GLU A 54 3.68 -15.77 -3.39
C GLU A 54 3.41 -15.98 -1.90
N MET A 55 4.42 -15.77 -1.05
CA MET A 55 4.24 -15.76 0.40
C MET A 55 3.25 -14.69 0.86
N LEU A 56 3.35 -13.45 0.33
CA LEU A 56 2.36 -12.39 0.62
C LEU A 56 0.95 -12.78 0.18
N ARG A 57 0.80 -13.40 -1.00
CA ARG A 57 -0.51 -13.86 -1.49
C ARG A 57 -1.11 -14.94 -0.60
N ARG A 58 -0.31 -15.93 -0.21
CA ARG A 58 -0.75 -17.02 0.65
C ARG A 58 -1.19 -16.51 2.02
N LEU A 59 -0.37 -15.67 2.66
CA LEU A 59 -0.71 -15.06 3.94
C LEU A 59 -1.95 -14.15 3.86
N SER A 60 -2.10 -13.44 2.75
CA SER A 60 -3.30 -12.62 2.46
C SER A 60 -4.56 -13.48 2.39
N GLN A 61 -4.50 -14.64 1.75
CA GLN A 61 -5.63 -15.59 1.69
C GLN A 61 -5.92 -16.21 3.06
N GLU A 62 -4.90 -16.66 3.78
CA GLU A 62 -5.03 -17.25 5.11
C GLU A 62 -5.65 -16.26 6.12
N ARG A 63 -5.34 -14.96 5.99
CA ARG A 63 -5.89 -13.89 6.84
C ARG A 63 -7.12 -13.20 6.28
N ASN A 64 -7.57 -13.57 5.08
CA ASN A 64 -8.63 -12.89 4.34
C ASN A 64 -8.46 -11.36 4.31
N GLN A 65 -7.23 -10.90 4.04
CA GLN A 65 -6.84 -9.50 4.03
C GLN A 65 -6.26 -9.12 2.67
N LEU A 66 -6.37 -7.87 2.26
CA LEU A 66 -5.77 -7.42 1.00
C LEU A 66 -4.24 -7.48 1.08
N VAL A 67 -3.59 -8.00 0.03
CA VAL A 67 -2.12 -8.13 -0.08
C VAL A 67 -1.38 -6.82 0.22
N ARG A 68 -1.93 -5.67 -0.21
CA ARG A 68 -1.33 -4.35 0.06
C ARG A 68 -1.32 -4.00 1.55
N ASP A 69 -2.37 -4.37 2.28
CA ASP A 69 -2.53 -4.02 3.69
C ASP A 69 -1.59 -4.91 4.51
N LEU A 70 -1.48 -6.19 4.13
CA LEU A 70 -0.48 -7.10 4.69
C LEU A 70 0.96 -6.62 4.39
N ALA A 71 1.22 -6.07 3.20
CA ALA A 71 2.52 -5.53 2.85
C ALA A 71 2.90 -4.33 3.74
N VAL A 72 1.94 -3.48 4.12
CA VAL A 72 2.16 -2.39 5.09
C VAL A 72 2.62 -2.98 6.42
N GLU A 73 1.92 -3.98 6.96
CA GLU A 73 2.28 -4.62 8.23
C GLU A 73 3.69 -5.19 8.21
N VAL A 74 4.06 -5.90 7.13
CA VAL A 74 5.41 -6.46 6.96
C VAL A 74 6.48 -5.37 7.01
N VAL A 75 6.27 -4.26 6.30
CA VAL A 75 7.21 -3.12 6.31
C VAL A 75 7.28 -2.47 7.68
N GLU A 76 6.17 -2.31 8.37
CA GLU A 76 6.11 -1.73 9.72
C GLU A 76 6.86 -2.58 10.75
N THR A 77 6.80 -3.92 10.67
CA THR A 77 7.58 -4.80 11.55
C THR A 77 9.11 -4.72 11.36
N THR A 78 9.56 -4.03 10.32
CA THR A 78 10.99 -3.83 10.04
C THR A 78 11.48 -2.45 10.47
N ARG A 79 10.58 -1.49 10.69
CA ARG A 79 10.96 -0.19 11.21
C ARG A 79 11.28 -0.35 12.70
N PRO A 80 12.45 0.08 13.20
CA PRO A 80 12.72 0.07 14.63
C PRO A 80 11.64 0.90 15.35
N PRO A 81 11.25 0.53 16.60
CA PRO A 81 10.29 1.31 17.36
C PRO A 81 10.74 2.76 17.37
N ARG A 82 9.87 3.69 16.96
CA ARG A 82 10.19 5.11 17.09
C ARG A 82 10.22 5.40 18.59
N GLU A 83 11.42 5.52 19.16
CA GLU A 83 11.61 6.06 20.50
C GLU A 83 10.89 7.42 20.56
N ARG A 84 10.04 7.56 21.60
CA ARG A 84 9.25 8.76 21.88
C ARG A 84 10.05 9.78 22.67
#